data_AF-A0A1B9SCP3-F1
#
_entry.id   AF-A0A1B9SCP3-F1
#
_cell.length_a   1.000
_cell.length_b   1.000
_cell.length_c   1.000
_cell.angle_alpha   90.00
_cell.angle_beta   90.00
_cell.angle_gamma   90.00
#
_symmetry.space_group_name_H-M   'P 1'
#
loop_
_entity.id
_entity.type
_entity.pdbx_description
1 polymer ?
#
loop_
_entity_poly.entity_id
_entity_poly.type
_entity_poly.pdbx_seq_one_letter_code
_entity_poly.pdbx_strand_id
1 'polypeptide(L)' 'MKKGYTVVENAGYERECDVHTAESHDKAIEWRDRYYEPGEIESLHVEIACDLPDGSRTYEF' A
#
# COMPACT_ATOMS: atom_id res chain seq x y z
N MET A 1 -15.56 -6.12 8.82
CA MET A 1 -14.71 -4.91 8.75
C MET A 1 -14.93 -4.23 7.41
N LYS A 2 -14.70 -2.92 7.27
CA LYS A 2 -14.75 -2.26 5.96
C LYS A 2 -13.44 -2.53 5.21
N LYS A 3 -13.49 -2.54 3.87
CA LYS A 3 -12.30 -2.63 3.00
C LYS A 3 -11.34 -1.47 3.34
N GLY A 4 -10.06 -1.75 3.53
CA GLY A 4 -9.00 -0.76 3.79
C GLY A 4 -7.92 -0.80 2.71
N TYR A 5 -7.16 0.28 2.57
CA TYR A 5 -6.06 0.35 1.60
C TYR A 5 -4.79 0.80 2.32
N THR A 6 -3.75 -0.01 2.28
CA THR A 6 -2.52 0.22 3.04
C THR A 6 -1.35 0.37 2.07
N VAL A 7 -0.61 1.48 2.18
CA VAL A 7 0.66 1.69 1.48
C VAL A 7 1.73 0.86 2.19
N VAL A 8 2.42 0.01 1.43
CA VAL A 8 3.36 -0.99 1.93
C VAL A 8 4.71 -0.79 1.23
N GLU A 9 5.78 -0.69 2.01
CA GLU A 9 7.16 -0.76 1.51
C GLU A 9 7.64 -2.21 1.45
N ASN A 10 8.54 -2.50 0.51
CA ASN A 10 9.10 -3.84 0.27
C ASN A 10 7.98 -4.89 0.10
N ALA A 11 6.89 -4.54 -0.58
CA ALA A 11 5.73 -5.42 -0.70
C ALA A 11 6.11 -6.75 -1.37
N GLY A 12 5.74 -7.87 -0.76
CA GLY A 12 6.12 -9.20 -1.25
C GLY A 12 7.62 -9.56 -1.09
N TYR A 13 8.42 -8.74 -0.41
CA TYR A 13 9.83 -9.00 -0.12
C TYR A 13 10.14 -9.09 1.38
N GLU A 14 11.36 -9.53 1.70
CA GLU A 14 11.85 -9.50 3.07
C GLU A 14 11.88 -8.06 3.59
N ARG A 15 11.34 -7.84 4.80
CA ARG A 15 11.12 -6.53 5.44
C ARG A 15 9.93 -5.73 4.88
N GLU A 16 8.92 -6.42 4.33
CA GLU A 16 7.61 -5.83 4.10
C GLU A 16 7.12 -5.03 5.32
N CYS A 17 6.67 -3.80 5.09
CA CYS A 17 6.31 -2.88 6.16
C CYS A 17 5.10 -2.02 5.78
N ASP A 18 4.06 -2.05 6.61
CA ASP A 18 2.89 -1.18 6.47
C ASP A 18 3.26 0.24 6.91
N VAL A 19 3.13 1.21 6.00
CA VAL A 19 3.53 2.59 6.24
C VAL A 19 2.34 3.50 6.54
N HIS A 20 1.24 3.33 5.80
CA HIS A 20 0.07 4.18 5.93
C HIS A 20 -1.21 3.48 5.50
N THR A 21 -2.30 3.62 6.26
CA THR A 21 -3.62 3.10 5.89
C THR A 21 -4.59 4.24 5.58
N ALA A 22 -5.28 4.10 4.45
CA ALA A 22 -6.29 5.02 3.95
C ALA A 22 -7.66 4.34 3.75
N GLU A 23 -8.71 5.14 3.72
CA GLU A 23 -10.10 4.68 3.55
C GLU A 23 -10.48 4.34 2.10
N SER A 24 -9.68 4.77 1.12
CA SER A 24 -9.87 4.47 -0.29
C SER A 24 -8.53 4.32 -1.02
N HIS A 25 -8.56 3.62 -2.16
CA HIS A 25 -7.39 3.41 -3.01
C HIS A 25 -6.80 4.75 -3.48
N ASP A 26 -7.65 5.66 -3.97
CA ASP A 26 -7.23 6.97 -4.45
C ASP A 26 -6.55 7.81 -3.35
N LYS A 27 -6.98 7.66 -2.10
CA LYS A 27 -6.34 8.32 -0.95
C LYS A 27 -4.99 7.71 -0.61
N ALA A 28 -4.85 6.39 -0.74
CA ALA A 28 -3.55 5.74 -0.61
C ALA A 28 -2.59 6.18 -1.73
N ILE A 29 -3.06 6.31 -2.98
CA ILE A 29 -2.27 6.86 -4.10
C ILE A 29 -1.86 8.31 -3.82
N GLU A 30 -2.81 9.17 -3.45
CA GLU A 30 -2.53 10.58 -3.15
C GLU A 30 -1.47 10.72 -2.05
N TRP A 31 -1.53 9.86 -1.03
CA TRP A 31 -0.54 9.84 0.04
C TRP A 31 0.82 9.34 -0.46
N ARG A 32 0.85 8.22 -1.19
CA ARG A 32 2.08 7.63 -1.74
C ARG A 32 2.80 8.62 -2.63
N ASP A 33 2.11 9.22 -3.58
CA ASP A 33 2.68 10.13 -4.57
C ASP A 33 3.10 11.48 -3.95
N ARG A 34 2.62 11.81 -2.74
CA ARG A 34 3.09 12.95 -1.95
C ARG A 34 4.37 12.64 -1.16
N TYR A 35 4.56 11.39 -0.74
CA TYR A 35 5.62 10.99 0.18
C TYR A 35 6.84 10.41 -0.54
N TYR A 36 6.63 9.71 -1.65
CA TYR A 36 7.67 9.07 -2.44
C TYR A 36 7.77 9.69 -3.82
N GLU A 37 9.00 9.88 -4.27
CA GLU A 37 9.29 10.14 -5.67
C GLU A 37 9.12 8.85 -6.51
N PRO A 38 8.85 8.95 -7.83
CA PRO A 38 8.66 7.77 -8.67
C PRO A 38 9.80 6.73 -8.62
N GLY A 39 11.05 7.18 -8.49
CA GLY A 39 12.21 6.28 -8.34
C GLY A 39 12.27 5.58 -6.98
N GLU A 40 11.75 6.21 -5.93
CA GLU A 40 11.65 5.59 -4.60
C GLU A 40 10.57 4.52 -4.60
N ILE A 41 9.43 4.79 -5.25
CA ILE A 41 8.34 3.81 -5.43
C ILE A 41 8.87 2.52 -6.08
N GLU A 42 9.66 2.65 -7.14
CA GLU A 42 10.28 1.49 -7.81
C GLU A 42 11.31 0.80 -6.91
N SER A 43 12.25 1.54 -6.32
CA SER A 43 13.38 0.96 -5.58
C SER A 43 12.99 0.32 -4.25
N LEU A 44 12.01 0.88 -3.55
CA LEU A 44 11.47 0.34 -2.29
C LEU A 44 10.30 -0.62 -2.54
N HIS A 45 9.90 -0.83 -3.80
CA HIS A 45 8.75 -1.63 -4.17
C HIS A 45 7.51 -1.23 -3.37
N VAL A 46 7.15 0.05 -3.46
CA VAL A 46 6.02 0.64 -2.73
C VAL A 46 4.72 0.29 -3.46
N GLU A 47 3.92 -0.56 -2.84
CA GLU A 47 2.63 -1.00 -3.36
C GLU A 47 1.50 -0.55 -2.44
N ILE A 48 0.27 -0.63 -2.94
CA ILE A 48 -0.93 -0.40 -2.13
C ILE A 48 -1.62 -1.73 -1.96
N ALA A 49 -1.63 -2.28 -0.76
CA ALA A 49 -2.40 -3.45 -0.40
C ALA A 49 -3.88 -3.10 -0.17
N CYS A 50 -4.78 -4.03 -0.45
CA CYS A 50 -6.16 -3.99 0.04
C CYS A 50 -6.35 -5.01 1.14
N ASP A 51 -6.80 -4.51 2.29
CA ASP A 51 -7.25 -5.32 3.41
C ASP A 51 -8.75 -5.60 3.26
N LEU A 52 -9.11 -6.88 3.03
CA LEU A 52 -10.48 -7.32 2.79
C LEU A 52 -11.23 -7.60 4.11
N PRO A 53 -12.58 -7.54 4.10
CA PRO A 53 -13.39 -7.78 5.29
C PRO A 53 -13.21 -9.14 5.96
N ASP A 54 -12.73 -10.14 5.21
CA ASP A 54 -12.44 -11.50 5.66
C ASP A 54 -11.04 -11.63 6.31
N GLY A 55 -10.29 -10.53 6.39
CA GLY A 55 -8.95 -10.48 6.95
C GLY A 55 -7.86 -10.89 5.96
N SER A 56 -8.21 -11.23 4.72
CA SER A 56 -7.22 -11.44 3.67
C SER A 56 -6.68 -10.12 3.13
N ARG A 57 -5.48 -10.18 2.56
CA ARG A 57 -4.80 -9.06 1.90
C ARG A 57 -4.46 -9.46 0.47
N THR A 58 -4.61 -8.53 -0.46
CA THR A 58 -4.13 -8.69 -1.84
C THR A 58 -3.38 -7.44 -2.31
N TYR A 59 -2.62 -7.59 -3.40
CA TYR A 59 -1.95 -6.53 -4.14
C TYR A 59 -2.48 -6.42 -5.58
N GLU A 60 -3.41 -7.30 -5.97
CA GLU A 60 -3.98 -7.35 -7.31
C GLU A 60 -5.20 -6.40 -7.39
N PHE A 61 -5.01 -5.24 -8.02
CA PHE A 61 -6.04 -4.21 -8.24
C PHE A 61 -6.07 -3.71 -9.68
#